data_AF-A0A357B2D0-F1
#
_entry.id   AF-A0A357B2D0-F1
#
_cell.length_a   1.000
_cell.length_b   1.000
_cell.length_c   1.000
_cell.angle_alpha   90.00
_cell.angle_beta   90.00
_cell.angle_gamma   90.00
#
_symmetry.space_group_name_H-M   'P 1'
#
loop_
_entity.id
_entity.type
_entity.pdbx_description
1 polymer ?
#
loop_
_entity_poly.entity_id
_entity_poly.type
_entity_poly.pdbx_seq_one_letter_code
_entity_poly.pdbx_strand_id
1 'polypeptide(L)' 'AIEPVSEDAISISSPCAILVEKTTGTVIYEKNAKERGSPASVTKVMTMLLIAEAVDSGLITLDTMVTASSRAASMGGSQI' A
#
# COMPACT_ATOMS: atom_id res chain seq x y z
N ALA A 1 26.40 4.95 -6.57
CA ALA A 1 24.99 5.00 -6.12
C ALA A 1 24.11 4.77 -7.34
N ILE A 2 22.84 4.37 -7.16
CA ILE A 2 21.89 4.44 -8.27
C ILE A 2 21.55 5.92 -8.45
N GLU A 3 21.80 6.46 -9.63
CA GLU A 3 21.50 7.85 -9.94
C GLU A 3 20.00 8.02 -10.24
N PRO A 4 19.35 9.08 -9.70
CA PRO A 4 17.98 9.41 -10.05
C PRO A 4 17.83 9.67 -11.55
N VAL A 5 16.75 9.15 -12.12
CA VAL A 5 16.37 9.35 -13.51
C VAL A 5 15.44 10.56 -13.60
N SER A 6 15.70 11.48 -14.53
CA SER A 6 14.83 12.63 -14.77
C SER A 6 13.43 12.21 -15.20
N GLU A 7 12.40 12.94 -14.78
CA GLU A 7 10.99 12.62 -15.04
C GLU A 7 10.68 12.40 -16.53
N ASP A 8 11.30 13.20 -17.41
CA ASP A 8 11.12 13.16 -18.88
C ASP A 8 11.84 11.99 -19.59
N ALA A 9 12.73 11.27 -18.90
CA ALA A 9 13.51 10.19 -19.51
C ALA A 9 12.67 8.92 -19.76
N ILE A 10 11.53 8.80 -19.08
CA ILE A 10 10.63 7.63 -19.18
C ILE A 10 9.20 8.15 -19.38
N SER A 11 8.55 7.68 -20.44
CA SER A 11 7.14 7.99 -20.67
C SER A 11 6.25 7.03 -19.87
N ILE A 12 5.59 7.53 -18.83
CA ILE A 12 4.60 6.79 -18.03
C ILE A 12 3.21 7.43 -18.21
N SER A 13 2.21 6.62 -18.56
CA SER A 13 0.83 7.06 -18.77
C SER A 13 0.10 7.44 -17.48
N SER A 14 0.52 6.87 -16.34
CA SER A 14 -0.03 7.21 -15.02
C SER A 14 0.18 8.70 -14.68
N PRO A 15 -0.79 9.37 -14.03
CA PRO A 15 -0.63 10.74 -13.55
C PRO A 15 0.50 10.89 -12.52
N CYS A 16 0.67 9.88 -11.66
CA CYS A 16 1.70 9.82 -10.63
C CYS A 16 2.46 8.50 -10.67
N ALA A 17 3.74 8.51 -10.33
CA ALA A 17 4.57 7.32 -10.16
C ALA A 17 5.74 7.57 -9.20
N ILE A 18 6.22 6.52 -8.57
CA ILE A 18 7.47 6.53 -7.78
C ILE A 18 8.14 5.15 -7.88
N LEU A 19 9.46 5.13 -8.03
CA LEU A 19 10.31 3.95 -7.98
C LEU A 19 11.38 4.15 -6.92
N VAL A 20 11.47 3.21 -5.99
CA VAL A 20 12.35 3.28 -4.83
C VAL A 20 13.20 2.02 -4.74
N GLU A 21 14.50 2.15 -4.52
CA GLU A 21 15.36 1.03 -4.18
C GLU A 21 15.05 0.57 -2.74
N LYS A 22 14.74 -0.72 -2.60
CA LYS A 22 14.16 -1.29 -1.36
C LYS A 22 15.06 -1.12 -0.13
N THR A 23 16.37 -1.26 -0.27
CA THR A 23 17.31 -1.39 0.84
C THR A 23 17.73 -0.03 1.41
N THR A 24 17.98 0.92 0.52
CA THR A 24 18.49 2.26 0.83
C THR A 24 17.38 3.30 0.89
N GLY A 25 16.21 3.02 0.32
CA GLY A 25 15.13 3.99 0.17
C GLY A 25 15.42 5.06 -0.89
N THR A 26 16.47 4.89 -1.70
CA THR A 26 16.82 5.84 -2.77
C THR A 26 15.70 5.90 -3.80
N VAL A 27 15.17 7.09 -4.06
CA VAL A 27 14.22 7.32 -5.15
C VAL A 27 14.99 7.29 -6.48
N ILE A 28 14.68 6.30 -7.31
CA ILE A 28 15.27 6.12 -8.63
C ILE A 28 14.51 6.97 -9.67
N TYR A 29 13.21 7.12 -9.50
CA TYR A 29 12.35 7.89 -10.41
C TYR A 29 11.10 8.34 -9.66
N GLU A 30 10.60 9.54 -9.96
CA GLU A 30 9.30 10.02 -9.50
C GLU A 30 8.63 10.91 -10.56
N LYS A 31 7.30 10.89 -10.55
CA LYS A 31 6.39 11.74 -11.35
C LYS A 31 5.24 12.13 -10.46
N ASN A 32 5.08 13.41 -10.14
CA ASN A 32 4.01 13.92 -9.26
C ASN A 32 3.82 13.10 -7.95
N ALA A 33 4.89 12.55 -7.37
CA ALA A 33 4.79 11.55 -6.29
C ALA A 33 4.21 12.09 -4.96
N LYS A 34 4.11 13.41 -4.81
CA LYS A 34 3.53 14.08 -3.63
C LYS A 34 2.12 14.62 -3.86
N GLU A 35 1.58 14.46 -5.07
CA GLU A 35 0.21 14.86 -5.37
C GLU A 35 -0.79 14.00 -4.59
N ARG A 36 -1.84 14.64 -4.06
CA ARG A 36 -2.86 13.93 -3.29
C ARG A 36 -3.92 13.38 -4.23
N GLY A 37 -4.11 12.06 -4.19
CA GLY A 37 -5.17 11.37 -4.93
C GLY A 37 -5.91 10.35 -4.07
N SER A 38 -7.07 9.90 -4.55
CA SER A 38 -7.83 8.83 -3.90
C SER A 38 -7.11 7.49 -4.08
N PRO A 39 -6.66 6.81 -3.01
CA PRO A 39 -5.87 5.58 -3.12
C PRO A 39 -6.68 4.35 -3.57
N ALA A 40 -8.02 4.44 -3.61
CA ALA A 40 -8.92 3.32 -3.92
C ALA A 40 -8.52 2.04 -3.15
N SER A 41 -8.39 0.89 -3.82
CA SER A 41 -8.00 -0.36 -3.17
C SER A 41 -6.59 -0.38 -2.57
N VAL A 42 -5.68 0.56 -2.93
CA VAL A 42 -4.35 0.69 -2.30
C VAL A 42 -4.46 1.04 -0.82
N THR A 43 -5.60 1.60 -0.38
CA THR A 43 -5.93 1.79 1.05
C THR A 43 -5.71 0.52 1.89
N LYS A 44 -5.91 -0.66 1.30
CA LYS A 44 -5.76 -1.95 1.98
C LYS A 44 -4.32 -2.21 2.43
N VAL A 45 -3.30 -1.57 1.85
CA VAL A 45 -1.90 -1.68 2.32
C VAL A 45 -1.79 -1.20 3.77
N MET A 46 -2.42 -0.07 4.11
CA MET A 46 -2.45 0.42 5.49
C MET A 46 -3.22 -0.55 6.41
N THR A 47 -4.35 -1.08 5.93
CA THR A 47 -5.12 -2.08 6.69
C THR A 47 -4.28 -3.33 7.00
N MET A 48 -3.53 -3.84 6.03
CA MET A 48 -2.65 -4.99 6.24
C MET A 48 -1.48 -4.67 7.18
N LEU A 49 -0.91 -3.47 7.10
CA LEU A 49 0.15 -3.04 8.02
C LEU A 49 -0.33 -3.09 9.47
N LEU A 50 -1.50 -2.52 9.77
CA LEU A 50 -2.07 -2.53 11.12
C LEU A 50 -2.33 -3.95 11.63
N ILE A 51 -2.76 -4.87 10.75
CA ILE A 51 -2.93 -6.29 11.11
C ILE A 51 -1.58 -6.94 11.41
N ALA A 52 -0.56 -6.68 10.58
CA ALA A 52 0.78 -7.21 10.79
C ALA A 52 1.39 -6.72 12.11
N GLU A 53 1.22 -5.44 12.46
CA GLU A 53 1.64 -4.87 13.75
C GLU A 53 0.89 -5.52 14.93
N ALA A 54 -0.41 -5.80 14.78
CA ALA A 54 -1.18 -6.50 15.81
C ALA A 54 -0.70 -7.95 16.00
N VAL A 55 -0.26 -8.62 14.94
CA VAL A 55 0.36 -9.95 15.02
C VAL A 55 1.74 -9.89 15.65
N ASP A 56 2.59 -8.96 15.22
CA ASP A 56 3.97 -8.79 15.71
C ASP A 56 4.00 -8.42 17.20
N SER A 57 3.06 -7.59 17.64
CA SER A 57 2.89 -7.24 19.06
C SER A 57 2.23 -8.33 19.92
N GLY A 58 1.76 -9.43 19.31
CA GLY A 58 1.08 -10.52 20.00
C GLY A 58 -0.35 -10.20 20.44
N LEU A 59 -0.96 -9.12 19.96
CA LEU A 59 -2.37 -8.79 20.24
C LEU A 59 -3.31 -9.83 19.62
N ILE A 60 -2.97 -10.33 18.42
CA ILE A 60 -3.65 -11.43 17.74
C ILE A 60 -2.60 -12.39 17.15
N THR A 61 -3.05 -13.56 16.72
CA THR A 61 -2.26 -14.53 15.96
C THR A 61 -2.90 -14.76 14.60
N LEU A 62 -2.17 -15.36 13.65
CA LEU A 62 -2.74 -15.73 12.36
C LEU A 62 -3.87 -16.77 12.48
N ASP A 63 -3.87 -17.56 13.55
CA ASP A 63 -4.90 -18.56 13.86
C ASP A 63 -6.03 -18.00 14.75
N THR A 64 -6.01 -16.70 15.06
CA THR A 64 -7.06 -16.09 15.89
C THR A 64 -8.40 -16.17 15.14
N MET A 65 -9.34 -16.90 15.73
CA MET A 65 -10.71 -16.99 15.22
C MET A 65 -11.41 -15.64 15.33
N VAL A 66 -11.95 -15.15 14.20
CA VAL A 66 -12.70 -13.89 14.14
C VAL A 66 -14.12 -14.16 13.68
N THR A 67 -15.12 -13.64 14.40
CA THR A 67 -16.53 -13.73 14.00
C THR A 67 -16.86 -12.65 12.97
N ALA A 68 -17.33 -13.06 11.79
CA ALA A 68 -17.84 -12.12 10.80
C ALA A 68 -19.14 -11.46 11.29
N SER A 69 -19.11 -10.14 11.46
CA SER A 69 -20.30 -9.38 11.87
C SER A 69 -21.29 -9.23 10.73
N SER A 70 -22.58 -9.01 11.04
CA SER A 70 -23.60 -8.69 10.02
C SER A 70 -23.23 -7.46 9.20
N ARG A 71 -22.50 -6.50 9.78
CA ARG A 71 -21.96 -5.34 9.08
C ARG A 71 -20.88 -5.74 8.06
N ALA A 72 -19.95 -6.62 8.44
CA ALA A 72 -18.93 -7.11 7.53
C ALA A 72 -19.56 -7.89 6.36
N ALA A 73 -20.55 -8.73 6.65
CA ALA A 73 -21.31 -9.48 5.63
C ALA A 73 -22.12 -8.58 4.70
N SER A 74 -22.55 -7.39 5.14
CA SER A 74 -23.27 -6.44 4.29
C SER A 74 -22.35 -5.53 3.46
N MET A 75 -21.02 -5.57 3.66
CA MET A 75 -20.08 -4.82 2.82
C MET A 75 -19.98 -5.48 1.44
N GLY A 76 -20.44 -4.79 0.41
CA GLY A 76 -20.31 -5.24 -0.98
C GLY A 76 -18.85 -5.34 -1.46
N GLY A 77 -18.61 -6.10 -2.54
CA GLY A 77 -17.26 -6.36 -3.09
C GLY A 77 -16.84 -7.82 -2.87
N SER A 78 -15.62 -8.04 -2.38
CA SER A 78 -15.17 -9.36 -1.93
C SER A 78 -15.94 -9.75 -0.67
N GLN A 79 -16.69 -10.85 -0.74
CA GLN A 79 -17.56 -11.33 0.33
C GLN A 79 -16.85 -12.37 1.20
N ILE A 80 -17.28 -12.46 2.47
CA ILE A 80 -16.86 -13.45 3.47
C ILE A 80 -18.00 -14.45 3.65
#